data_AF-B8IRU7-F1
#
_entry.id   AF-B8IRU7-F1
#
_cell.length_a   1.000
_cell.length_b   1.000
_cell.length_c   1.000
_cell.angle_alpha   90.00
_cell.angle_beta   90.00
_cell.angle_gamma   90.00
#
_symmetry.space_group_name_H-M   'P 1'
#
loop_
_entity.id
_entity.type
_entity.pdbx_description
1 polymer ?
#
loop_
_entity_poly.entity_id
_entity_poly.type
_entity_poly.pdbx_seq_one_letter_code
_entity_poly.pdbx_strand_id
1 'polypeptide(L)'
;MFLRSHRVRGLLAALIAAPVAACSSIPRVPYTAAEAAVATVPGQAPTIRYWADAPASAFAGVSRAATSQREPFTYLALSGGGGDGAYGAGVLNGWTESGRRPVFTLVSGVSTGALIAPFAFLGPAYDATLREIYTSGIASTLVQSPSPINLLIGDGLFGDQRLRDLVGRYVTPELLAEIAEEHRKGRRLLVVTTNLDSQRAVIWDMGAIAASGQPNAVALFRDVLTASASVPAVFPAMLIDAQAGNRAFQELHVDGAVATPVFTLPEAYLAQDSRVVSHRGRPNIYVIINGRIEPSFDVVENRTLAIASRTLSTVGRARARASLASTAAFARRNGIGFNLTYIDRRQPEVAAQQGFDTAYMRALFNDGYEKARSGALWETTLPRDSVLATQASLQ
;
A
#
# COMPACT_ATOMS: atom_id res chain seq x y z
N MET A 1 33.02 57.10 39.27
CA MET A 1 31.98 57.45 38.28
C MET A 1 32.58 57.08 36.92
N PHE A 2 32.34 55.91 36.33
CA PHE A 2 31.11 55.51 35.67
C PHE A 2 30.97 53.98 35.68
N LEU A 3 29.94 53.51 36.37
CA LEU A 3 29.35 52.20 36.17
C LEU A 3 28.43 52.25 34.94
N ARG A 4 28.29 51.11 34.26
CA ARG A 4 27.22 50.71 33.30
C ARG A 4 27.42 51.08 31.83
N SER A 5 27.92 50.12 31.04
CA SER A 5 27.54 49.97 29.62
C SER A 5 27.24 48.52 29.18
N HIS A 6 27.28 47.53 30.09
CA HIS A 6 27.05 46.13 29.72
C HIS A 6 25.57 45.70 29.68
N ARG A 7 24.61 46.58 30.00
CA ARG A 7 23.17 46.23 30.02
C ARG A 7 22.43 46.48 28.71
N VAL A 8 23.04 47.13 27.72
CA VAL A 8 22.37 47.41 26.43
C VAL A 8 22.67 46.35 25.36
N ARG A 9 23.81 45.65 25.45
CA ARG A 9 24.13 44.55 24.52
C ARG A 9 23.36 43.25 24.79
N GLY A 10 22.85 43.04 26.01
CA GLY A 10 22.01 41.90 26.35
C GLY A 10 20.56 42.00 25.86
N LEU A 11 20.08 43.20 25.54
CA LEU A 11 18.70 43.42 25.07
C LEU A 11 18.56 43.34 23.55
N LEU A 12 19.63 43.54 22.78
CA LEU A 12 19.63 43.29 21.33
C LEU A 12 19.85 41.82 20.95
N ALA A 13 20.49 41.02 21.81
CA ALA A 13 20.65 39.59 21.59
C ALA A 13 19.38 38.79 21.97
N ALA A 14 18.50 39.35 22.80
CA ALA A 14 17.25 38.71 23.22
C ALA A 14 16.05 38.98 22.28
N LEU A 15 16.21 39.87 21.29
CA LEU A 15 15.18 40.17 20.28
C LEU A 15 15.31 39.33 18.99
N ILE A 16 16.32 38.46 18.90
CA ILE A 16 16.51 37.52 17.78
C ILE A 16 16.04 36.10 18.16
N ALA A 17 15.62 35.88 19.42
CA ALA A 17 15.18 34.60 19.94
C ALA A 17 13.68 34.58 20.28
N ALA A 18 12.84 34.85 19.27
CA ALA A 18 11.41 34.51 19.29
C ALA A 18 11.03 33.93 17.91
N PRO A 19 10.12 32.95 17.87
CA PRO A 19 10.27 31.75 17.05
C PRO A 19 9.87 32.03 15.60
N VAL A 20 10.78 31.79 14.66
CA VAL A 20 10.39 31.42 13.29
C VAL A 20 10.51 29.91 13.16
N ALA A 21 9.92 29.20 14.13
CA ALA A 21 9.41 27.85 13.90
C ALA A 21 8.01 27.98 13.27
N ALA A 22 7.95 28.70 12.15
CA ALA A 22 6.88 28.53 11.19
C ALA A 22 7.46 27.58 10.14
N CYS A 23 7.42 26.28 10.42
CA CYS A 23 7.46 25.30 9.34
C CYS A 23 6.23 25.57 8.49
N SER A 24 6.38 26.45 7.49
CA SER A 24 5.36 26.83 6.55
C SER A 24 5.10 25.65 5.62
N SER A 25 4.40 24.64 6.13
CA SER A 25 3.51 23.91 5.24
C SER A 25 2.44 24.91 4.79
N ILE A 26 2.15 24.94 3.49
CA ILE A 26 1.08 25.77 2.96
C ILE A 26 -0.21 25.38 3.71
N PRO A 27 -0.90 26.32 4.38
CA PRO A 27 -2.09 25.98 5.16
C PRO A 27 -3.15 25.37 4.26
N ARG A 28 -3.53 24.12 4.54
CA ARG A 28 -4.67 23.47 3.88
C ARG A 28 -5.97 24.17 4.28
N VAL A 29 -6.95 24.16 3.37
CA VAL A 29 -8.31 24.61 3.67
C VAL A 29 -8.90 23.72 4.77
N PRO A 30 -9.25 24.26 5.96
CA PRO A 30 -9.88 23.47 7.01
C PRO A 30 -11.28 23.01 6.58
N TYR A 31 -11.63 21.78 6.95
CA TYR A 31 -12.94 21.19 6.72
C TYR A 31 -13.38 20.37 7.93
N THR A 32 -14.67 20.12 8.03
CA THR A 32 -15.35 19.46 9.15
C THR A 32 -15.49 17.96 8.92
N ALA A 33 -15.74 17.21 10.01
CA ALA A 33 -16.06 15.79 9.92
C ALA A 33 -17.33 15.51 9.07
N ALA A 34 -18.30 16.43 9.07
CA ALA A 34 -19.50 16.32 8.25
C ALA A 34 -19.19 16.46 6.75
N GLU A 35 -18.31 17.39 6.38
CA GLU A 35 -17.82 17.52 5.00
C GLU A 35 -17.01 16.30 4.57
N ALA A 36 -16.12 15.81 5.45
CA ALA A 36 -15.33 14.60 5.21
C ALA A 36 -16.21 13.36 4.95
N ALA A 37 -17.33 13.23 5.67
CA ALA A 37 -18.23 12.08 5.56
C ALA A 37 -18.94 11.97 4.20
N VAL A 38 -19.18 13.11 3.54
CA VAL A 38 -19.86 13.18 2.23
C VAL A 38 -18.92 13.58 1.09
N ALA A 39 -17.63 13.64 1.37
CA ALA A 39 -16.61 14.10 0.44
C ALA A 39 -16.52 13.20 -0.79
N THR A 40 -16.47 13.82 -1.97
CA THR A 40 -16.26 13.15 -3.26
C THR A 40 -15.02 13.73 -3.94
N VAL A 41 -14.44 13.00 -4.89
CA VAL A 41 -13.39 13.58 -5.74
C VAL A 41 -14.06 14.41 -6.84
N PRO A 42 -13.63 15.66 -7.09
CA PRO A 42 -14.23 16.50 -8.12
C PRO A 42 -14.32 15.81 -9.50
N GLY A 43 -15.51 15.87 -10.10
CA GLY A 43 -15.81 15.26 -11.40
C GLY A 43 -15.97 13.74 -11.39
N GLN A 44 -15.71 13.04 -10.29
CA GLN A 44 -15.76 11.59 -10.23
C GLN A 44 -17.07 11.08 -9.61
N ALA A 45 -17.47 9.87 -9.99
CA ALA A 45 -18.60 9.21 -9.35
C ALA A 45 -18.27 8.86 -7.88
N PRO A 46 -19.21 8.97 -6.93
CA PRO A 46 -18.93 8.63 -5.52
C PRO A 46 -18.43 7.19 -5.32
N THR A 47 -18.78 6.29 -6.24
CA THR A 47 -18.43 4.85 -6.22
C THR A 47 -16.98 4.57 -6.64
N ILE A 48 -16.15 5.57 -6.92
CA ILE A 48 -14.71 5.33 -7.17
C ILE A 48 -13.94 5.08 -5.88
N ARG A 49 -14.51 5.37 -4.70
CA ARG A 49 -13.87 5.15 -3.41
C ARG A 49 -14.85 4.73 -2.32
N TYR A 50 -14.34 3.96 -1.35
CA TYR A 50 -15.11 3.41 -0.24
C TYR A 50 -14.26 3.46 1.03
N TRP A 51 -14.90 3.66 2.18
CA TRP A 51 -14.25 3.42 3.45
C TRP A 51 -14.13 1.90 3.70
N ALA A 52 -12.98 1.42 4.18
CA ALA A 52 -12.78 -0.02 4.39
C ALA A 52 -13.67 -0.64 5.49
N ASP A 53 -14.11 0.20 6.42
CA ASP A 53 -15.04 -0.11 7.52
C ASP A 53 -16.52 0.13 7.12
N ALA A 54 -16.80 0.46 5.85
CA ALA A 54 -18.16 0.62 5.36
C ALA A 54 -18.93 -0.72 5.43
N PRO A 55 -20.27 -0.68 5.56
CA PRO A 55 -21.08 -1.90 5.54
C PRO A 55 -20.92 -2.66 4.22
N ALA A 56 -21.15 -3.98 4.25
CA ALA A 56 -21.01 -4.85 3.07
C ALA A 56 -21.84 -4.38 1.86
N SER A 57 -22.96 -3.69 2.07
CA SER A 57 -23.78 -3.08 1.02
C SER A 57 -23.04 -2.05 0.17
N ALA A 58 -22.07 -1.33 0.75
CA ALA A 58 -21.21 -0.40 0.02
C ALA A 58 -20.36 -1.11 -1.05
N PHE A 59 -20.01 -2.37 -0.80
CA PHE A 59 -19.21 -3.20 -1.70
C PHE A 59 -20.03 -4.08 -2.64
N ALA A 60 -21.37 -3.98 -2.61
CA ALA A 60 -22.25 -4.85 -3.41
C ALA A 60 -21.97 -4.76 -4.92
N GLY A 61 -21.55 -3.60 -5.42
CA GLY A 61 -21.13 -3.43 -6.82
C GLY A 61 -19.89 -4.23 -7.19
N VAL A 62 -18.87 -4.24 -6.32
CA VAL A 62 -17.65 -5.04 -6.47
C VAL A 62 -17.97 -6.53 -6.39
N SER A 63 -18.74 -6.93 -5.37
CA SER A 63 -19.14 -8.32 -5.15
C SER A 63 -19.97 -8.88 -6.31
N ARG A 64 -20.93 -8.12 -6.83
CA ARG A 64 -21.77 -8.53 -7.97
C ARG A 64 -21.00 -8.66 -9.27
N ALA A 65 -20.08 -7.74 -9.54
CA ALA A 65 -19.24 -7.83 -10.74
C ALA A 65 -18.36 -9.07 -10.72
N ALA A 66 -17.76 -9.35 -9.55
CA ALA A 66 -16.97 -10.54 -9.29
C ALA A 66 -17.77 -11.85 -9.42
N THR A 67 -19.01 -11.92 -8.94
CA THR A 67 -19.84 -13.14 -9.02
C THR A 67 -20.52 -13.34 -10.38
N SER A 68 -20.65 -12.27 -11.19
CA SER A 68 -21.21 -12.37 -12.55
C SER A 68 -20.28 -13.05 -13.56
N GLN A 69 -18.99 -13.17 -13.23
CA GLN A 69 -17.97 -13.79 -14.08
C GLN A 69 -18.28 -15.27 -14.36
N ARG A 70 -17.99 -15.71 -15.59
CA ARG A 70 -18.13 -17.13 -15.98
C ARG A 70 -17.13 -18.03 -15.28
N GLU A 71 -15.96 -17.50 -14.95
CA GLU A 71 -14.89 -18.19 -14.24
C GLU A 71 -15.06 -18.16 -12.72
N PRO A 72 -14.48 -19.11 -11.98
CA PRO A 72 -14.45 -19.09 -10.52
C PRO A 72 -13.81 -17.81 -9.99
N PHE A 73 -14.42 -17.24 -8.93
CA PHE A 73 -13.88 -16.05 -8.28
C PHE A 73 -12.45 -16.32 -7.78
N THR A 74 -11.51 -15.55 -8.32
CA THR A 74 -10.07 -15.67 -8.03
C THR A 74 -9.57 -14.29 -7.64
N TYR A 75 -9.10 -14.17 -6.41
CA TYR A 75 -8.69 -12.91 -5.82
C TYR A 75 -7.22 -12.94 -5.45
N LEU A 76 -6.47 -11.93 -5.89
CA LEU A 76 -5.10 -11.67 -5.45
C LEU A 76 -5.03 -10.44 -4.54
N ALA A 77 -4.57 -10.62 -3.31
CA ALA A 77 -4.25 -9.54 -2.38
C ALA A 77 -2.74 -9.37 -2.26
N LEU A 78 -2.25 -8.15 -2.52
CA LEU A 78 -0.84 -7.77 -2.47
C LEU A 78 -0.60 -6.82 -1.29
N SER A 79 0.21 -7.25 -0.33
CA SER A 79 0.50 -6.41 0.85
C SER A 79 1.50 -5.30 0.55
N GLY A 80 1.63 -4.39 1.52
CA GLY A 80 2.77 -3.50 1.58
C GLY A 80 4.09 -4.18 1.97
N GLY A 81 5.18 -3.41 1.89
CA GLY A 81 6.55 -3.95 2.02
C GLY A 81 7.69 -3.04 1.55
N GLY A 82 7.41 -1.88 0.94
CA GLY A 82 8.47 -1.05 0.36
C GLY A 82 9.26 -1.79 -0.72
N GLY A 83 10.59 -1.79 -0.62
CA GLY A 83 11.48 -2.50 -1.56
C GLY A 83 11.30 -4.03 -1.57
N ASP A 84 10.77 -4.62 -0.48
CA ASP A 84 10.48 -6.05 -0.37
C ASP A 84 9.42 -6.52 -1.39
N GLY A 85 8.70 -5.60 -2.03
CA GLY A 85 7.82 -5.88 -3.17
C GLY A 85 8.51 -6.61 -4.32
N ALA A 86 9.85 -6.58 -4.38
CA ALA A 86 10.61 -7.37 -5.33
C ALA A 86 10.31 -8.87 -5.21
N TYR A 87 10.07 -9.37 -3.99
CA TYR A 87 9.59 -10.73 -3.76
C TYR A 87 8.28 -11.01 -4.49
N GLY A 88 7.25 -10.17 -4.31
CA GLY A 88 5.96 -10.35 -4.96
C GLY A 88 6.03 -10.25 -6.48
N ALA A 89 6.84 -9.33 -7.01
CA ALA A 89 7.10 -9.24 -8.45
C ALA A 89 7.75 -10.52 -8.99
N GLY A 90 8.73 -11.07 -8.25
CA GLY A 90 9.36 -12.36 -8.53
C GLY A 90 8.36 -13.51 -8.53
N VAL A 91 7.53 -13.60 -7.49
CA VAL A 91 6.46 -14.60 -7.37
C VAL A 91 5.54 -14.57 -8.59
N LEU A 92 5.06 -13.38 -9.00
CA LEU A 92 4.17 -13.26 -10.15
C LEU A 92 4.84 -13.72 -11.45
N ASN A 93 6.09 -13.32 -11.68
CA ASN A 93 6.88 -13.75 -12.84
C ASN A 93 7.09 -15.28 -12.86
N GLY A 94 7.52 -15.87 -11.74
CA GLY A 94 7.77 -17.32 -11.66
C GLY A 94 6.48 -18.13 -11.72
N TRP A 95 5.37 -17.58 -11.24
CA TRP A 95 4.06 -18.24 -11.31
C TRP A 95 3.54 -18.28 -12.76
N THR A 96 3.74 -17.19 -13.51
CA THR A 96 3.51 -17.15 -14.96
C THR A 96 4.36 -18.20 -15.68
N GLU A 97 5.67 -18.24 -15.40
CA GLU A 97 6.59 -19.21 -16.01
C GLU A 97 6.15 -20.65 -15.76
N SER A 98 5.62 -20.93 -14.57
CA SER A 98 5.10 -22.28 -14.25
C SER A 98 3.83 -22.67 -15.03
N GLY A 99 3.23 -21.75 -15.79
CA GLY A 99 1.99 -21.96 -16.55
C GLY A 99 0.72 -22.07 -15.69
N ARG A 100 0.81 -21.78 -14.38
CA ARG A 100 -0.28 -22.01 -13.41
C ARG A 100 -0.88 -20.73 -12.82
N ARG A 101 -0.45 -19.55 -13.27
CA ARG A 101 -1.00 -18.28 -12.79
C ARG A 101 -2.40 -18.07 -13.35
N PRO A 102 -3.45 -18.00 -12.51
CA PRO A 102 -4.80 -17.78 -12.98
C PRO A 102 -5.00 -16.32 -13.41
N VAL A 103 -6.07 -16.07 -14.16
CA VAL A 103 -6.59 -14.72 -14.37
C VAL A 103 -7.37 -14.31 -13.11
N PHE A 104 -6.98 -13.20 -12.50
CA PHE A 104 -7.63 -12.71 -11.29
C PHE A 104 -8.90 -11.92 -11.60
N THR A 105 -10.02 -12.30 -11.01
CA THR A 105 -11.28 -11.53 -11.05
C THR A 105 -11.23 -10.28 -10.19
N LEU A 106 -10.42 -10.31 -9.12
CA LEU A 106 -10.17 -9.17 -8.24
C LEU A 106 -8.67 -9.12 -7.94
N VAL A 107 -8.09 -7.92 -7.97
CA VAL A 107 -6.75 -7.67 -7.46
C VAL A 107 -6.83 -6.50 -6.49
N SER A 108 -6.22 -6.63 -5.33
CA SER A 108 -6.03 -5.52 -4.39
C SER A 108 -4.55 -5.29 -4.11
N GLY A 109 -4.20 -4.04 -3.85
CA GLY A 109 -2.84 -3.65 -3.51
C GLY A 109 -2.78 -2.59 -2.42
N VAL A 110 -1.79 -2.74 -1.54
CA VAL A 110 -1.42 -1.75 -0.51
C VAL A 110 0.07 -1.45 -0.65
N SER A 111 0.47 -0.18 -0.56
CA SER A 111 1.89 0.23 -0.66
C SER A 111 2.55 -0.28 -1.94
N THR A 112 3.72 -0.90 -1.83
CA THR A 112 4.38 -1.60 -2.94
C THR A 112 3.43 -2.56 -3.68
N GLY A 113 2.49 -3.21 -2.96
CA GLY A 113 1.45 -4.03 -3.57
C GLY A 113 0.50 -3.23 -4.47
N ALA A 114 0.21 -1.96 -4.18
CA ALA A 114 -0.54 -1.07 -5.07
C ALA A 114 0.22 -0.74 -6.35
N LEU A 115 1.56 -0.65 -6.29
CA LEU A 115 2.40 -0.46 -7.48
C LEU A 115 2.46 -1.72 -8.34
N ILE A 116 2.36 -2.90 -7.74
CA ILE A 116 2.32 -4.20 -8.45
C ILE A 116 0.94 -4.47 -9.04
N ALA A 117 -0.13 -4.08 -8.35
CA ALA A 117 -1.50 -4.50 -8.63
C ALA A 117 -2.01 -4.21 -10.06
N PRO A 118 -1.78 -3.03 -10.68
CA PRO A 118 -2.20 -2.77 -12.06
C PRO A 118 -1.62 -3.76 -13.07
N PHE A 119 -0.33 -4.06 -12.95
CA PHE A 119 0.36 -5.00 -13.83
C PHE A 119 -0.06 -6.45 -13.54
N ALA A 120 -0.24 -6.78 -12.26
CA ALA A 120 -0.75 -8.09 -11.86
C ALA A 120 -2.16 -8.37 -12.39
N PHE A 121 -2.98 -7.31 -12.44
CA PHE A 121 -4.32 -7.29 -12.98
C PHE A 121 -4.33 -7.43 -14.50
N LEU A 122 -3.47 -6.75 -15.25
CA LEU A 122 -3.41 -6.95 -16.70
C LEU A 122 -2.78 -8.28 -17.11
N GLY A 123 -1.93 -8.86 -16.25
CA GLY A 123 -1.45 -10.23 -16.36
C GLY A 123 -0.05 -10.36 -16.99
N PRO A 124 0.28 -11.55 -17.56
CA PRO A 124 1.64 -11.91 -17.98
C PRO A 124 2.35 -10.94 -18.92
N ALA A 125 1.60 -10.20 -19.76
CA ALA A 125 2.18 -9.22 -20.69
C ALA A 125 3.01 -8.14 -19.98
N TYR A 126 2.74 -7.89 -18.69
CA TYR A 126 3.44 -6.88 -17.89
C TYR A 126 4.47 -7.46 -16.91
N ASP A 127 4.80 -8.75 -17.00
CA ASP A 127 5.77 -9.38 -16.10
C ASP A 127 7.19 -8.82 -16.30
N ALA A 128 7.55 -8.49 -17.55
CA ALA A 128 8.81 -7.80 -17.86
C ALA A 128 8.88 -6.40 -17.23
N THR A 129 7.78 -5.65 -17.26
CA THR A 129 7.66 -4.35 -16.60
C THR A 129 7.81 -4.47 -15.08
N LEU A 130 7.15 -5.46 -14.47
CA LEU A 130 7.31 -5.74 -13.03
C LEU A 130 8.76 -6.09 -12.69
N ARG A 131 9.41 -6.92 -13.49
CA ARG A 131 10.84 -7.24 -13.32
C ARG A 131 11.70 -5.98 -13.41
N GLU A 132 11.49 -5.13 -14.43
CA GLU A 132 12.25 -3.89 -14.60
C GLU A 132 12.11 -2.96 -13.39
N ILE A 133 10.88 -2.70 -12.93
CA ILE A 133 10.60 -1.80 -11.80
C ILE A 133 11.37 -2.24 -10.54
N TYR A 134 11.43 -3.55 -10.28
CA TYR A 134 12.01 -4.08 -9.05
C TYR A 134 13.46 -4.56 -9.17
N THR A 135 14.08 -4.58 -10.37
CA THR A 135 15.45 -5.11 -10.55
C THR A 135 16.39 -4.22 -11.34
N SER A 136 15.90 -3.18 -12.02
CA SER A 136 16.74 -2.25 -12.81
C SER A 136 17.62 -1.33 -11.94
N GLY A 137 17.25 -1.16 -10.67
CA GLY A 137 17.86 -0.21 -9.75
C GLY A 137 17.18 1.16 -9.73
N ILE A 138 16.09 1.34 -10.49
CA ILE A 138 15.30 2.59 -10.48
C ILE A 138 14.79 2.94 -9.07
N ALA A 139 14.42 1.93 -8.26
CA ALA A 139 13.98 2.11 -6.89
C ALA A 139 15.07 2.69 -5.97
N SER A 140 16.34 2.37 -6.20
CA SER A 140 17.45 2.91 -5.40
C SER A 140 17.58 4.44 -5.56
N THR A 141 17.21 4.97 -6.73
CA THR A 141 17.23 6.42 -7.00
C THR A 141 16.18 7.20 -6.21
N LEU A 142 15.13 6.52 -5.71
CA LEU A 142 14.08 7.14 -4.90
C LEU A 142 14.62 7.61 -3.54
N VAL A 143 15.57 6.88 -2.95
CA VAL A 143 16.08 7.13 -1.58
C VAL A 143 17.48 7.75 -1.52
N GLN A 144 18.24 7.76 -2.63
CA GLN A 144 19.65 8.18 -2.66
C GLN A 144 19.90 9.70 -2.59
N SER A 145 19.01 10.52 -2.01
CA SER A 145 19.32 11.95 -1.79
C SER A 145 18.57 12.60 -0.62
N PRO A 146 18.91 12.30 0.64
CA PRO A 146 18.54 13.20 1.72
C PRO A 146 19.51 14.39 1.65
N SER A 147 19.23 15.39 0.81
CA SER A 147 19.89 16.68 0.98
C SER A 147 19.28 17.31 2.23
N PRO A 148 20.04 17.56 3.32
CA PRO A 148 19.51 18.17 4.54
C PRO A 148 18.94 19.59 4.31
N ILE A 149 19.21 20.18 3.14
CA ILE A 149 18.69 21.47 2.69
C ILE A 149 17.21 21.37 2.27
N ASN A 150 16.72 20.20 1.84
CA ASN A 150 15.33 19.99 1.42
C ASN A 150 14.33 19.87 2.60
N LEU A 151 14.81 19.73 3.83
CA LEU A 151 13.99 19.78 5.05
C LEU A 151 13.77 21.21 5.56
N LEU A 152 14.54 22.18 5.06
CA LEU A 152 14.49 23.60 5.48
C LEU A 152 13.78 24.51 4.47
N ILE A 153 13.56 24.04 3.25
CA ILE A 153 12.84 24.75 2.19
C ILE A 153 11.49 24.03 2.04
N GLY A 154 10.41 24.73 2.39
CA GLY A 154 9.07 24.18 2.62
C GLY A 154 8.61 23.00 1.73
N ASP A 155 7.91 22.07 2.38
CA ASP A 155 7.37 20.76 1.97
C ASP A 155 6.47 20.72 0.71
N GLY A 156 6.77 21.46 -0.37
CA GLY A 156 5.81 21.66 -1.46
C GLY A 156 6.18 21.18 -2.86
N LEU A 157 7.47 21.12 -3.22
CA LEU A 157 7.82 21.14 -4.66
C LEU A 157 8.81 20.07 -5.15
N PHE A 158 9.63 19.45 -4.28
CA PHE A 158 10.73 18.59 -4.76
C PHE A 158 10.77 17.17 -4.18
N GLY A 159 10.12 16.90 -3.04
CA GLY A 159 10.07 15.56 -2.44
C GLY A 159 9.00 14.64 -3.06
N ASP A 160 7.79 15.17 -3.22
CA ASP A 160 6.59 14.45 -3.70
C ASP A 160 6.73 13.96 -5.14
N GLN A 161 7.62 14.60 -5.90
CA GLN A 161 7.68 14.45 -7.34
C GLN A 161 8.38 13.15 -7.77
N ARG A 162 9.38 12.63 -7.05
CA ARG A 162 10.15 11.46 -7.53
C ARG A 162 9.34 10.17 -7.64
N LEU A 163 8.59 9.85 -6.58
CA LEU A 163 7.73 8.67 -6.58
C LEU A 163 6.58 8.88 -7.58
N ARG A 164 6.01 10.08 -7.65
CA ARG A 164 4.96 10.45 -8.60
C ARG A 164 5.43 10.37 -10.05
N ASP A 165 6.65 10.81 -10.36
CA ASP A 165 7.29 10.73 -11.68
C ASP A 165 7.56 9.29 -12.06
N LEU A 166 8.06 8.47 -11.12
CA LEU A 166 8.27 7.05 -11.34
C LEU A 166 6.95 6.36 -11.67
N VAL A 167 5.91 6.61 -10.89
CA VAL A 167 4.55 6.13 -11.18
C VAL A 167 4.09 6.64 -12.54
N GLY A 168 4.30 7.92 -12.84
CA GLY A 168 3.92 8.55 -14.11
C GLY A 168 4.61 7.96 -15.34
N ARG A 169 5.83 7.42 -15.19
CA ARG A 169 6.58 6.76 -16.26
C ARG A 169 5.94 5.43 -16.69
N TYR A 170 5.37 4.67 -15.77
CA TYR A 170 4.77 3.36 -16.06
C TYR A 170 3.25 3.39 -16.15
N VAL A 171 2.59 4.38 -15.54
CA VAL A 171 1.13 4.53 -15.56
C VAL A 171 0.76 5.49 -16.67
N THR A 172 0.60 4.95 -17.87
CA THR A 172 0.28 5.72 -19.08
C THR A 172 -1.23 5.73 -19.37
N PRO A 173 -1.73 6.63 -20.23
CA PRO A 173 -3.12 6.59 -20.70
C PRO A 173 -3.51 5.23 -21.32
N GLU A 174 -2.57 4.57 -22.00
CA GLU A 174 -2.77 3.24 -22.61
C GLU A 174 -2.97 2.16 -21.55
N LEU A 175 -2.13 2.15 -20.50
CA LEU A 175 -2.32 1.26 -19.36
C LEU A 175 -3.72 1.43 -18.74
N LEU A 176 -4.16 2.68 -18.58
CA LEU A 176 -5.49 2.98 -18.05
C LEU A 176 -6.60 2.48 -18.99
N ALA A 177 -6.43 2.61 -20.31
CA ALA A 177 -7.40 2.10 -21.27
C ALA A 177 -7.56 0.57 -21.19
N GLU A 178 -6.46 -0.16 -21.03
CA GLU A 178 -6.48 -1.62 -20.83
C GLU A 178 -7.16 -2.00 -19.49
N ILE A 179 -6.87 -1.28 -18.42
CA ILE A 179 -7.52 -1.49 -17.11
C ILE A 179 -9.02 -1.21 -17.20
N ALA A 180 -9.41 -0.14 -17.90
CA ALA A 180 -10.81 0.20 -18.11
C ALA A 180 -11.55 -0.90 -18.88
N GLU A 181 -10.90 -1.52 -19.87
CA GLU A 181 -11.48 -2.63 -20.63
C GLU A 181 -11.70 -3.87 -19.76
N GLU A 182 -10.69 -4.26 -18.97
CA GLU A 182 -10.83 -5.37 -18.01
C GLU A 182 -11.86 -5.08 -16.91
N HIS A 183 -11.99 -3.81 -16.50
CA HIS A 183 -13.04 -3.39 -15.57
C HIS A 183 -14.45 -3.54 -16.16
N ARG A 184 -14.65 -3.20 -17.44
CA ARG A 184 -15.92 -3.38 -18.17
C ARG A 184 -16.28 -4.86 -18.31
N LYS A 185 -15.29 -5.74 -18.45
CA LYS A 185 -15.47 -7.21 -18.40
C LYS A 185 -15.90 -7.70 -17.01
N GLY A 186 -15.83 -6.85 -15.99
CA GLY A 186 -16.33 -7.11 -14.64
C GLY A 186 -15.24 -7.51 -13.63
N ARG A 187 -13.96 -7.44 -14.02
CA ARG A 187 -12.84 -7.60 -13.09
C ARG A 187 -12.66 -6.33 -12.26
N ARG A 188 -12.06 -6.42 -11.09
CA ARG A 188 -11.90 -5.28 -10.18
C ARG A 188 -10.45 -5.11 -9.74
N LEU A 189 -9.98 -3.86 -9.74
CA LEU A 189 -8.65 -3.47 -9.27
C LEU A 189 -8.83 -2.46 -8.15
N LEU A 190 -8.41 -2.83 -6.95
CA LEU A 190 -8.57 -2.02 -5.75
C LEU A 190 -7.21 -1.60 -5.19
N VAL A 191 -7.09 -0.35 -4.78
CA VAL A 191 -5.88 0.17 -4.10
C VAL A 191 -6.28 0.82 -2.80
N VAL A 192 -5.44 0.69 -1.76
CA VAL A 192 -5.76 1.24 -0.44
C VAL A 192 -4.79 2.34 -0.04
N THR A 193 -5.33 3.46 0.40
CA THR A 193 -4.60 4.56 1.05
C THR A 193 -5.10 4.73 2.49
N THR A 194 -4.34 5.43 3.32
CA THR A 194 -4.82 5.89 4.63
C THR A 194 -5.11 7.37 4.56
N ASN A 195 -6.36 7.78 4.75
CA ASN A 195 -6.72 9.18 4.96
C ASN A 195 -6.39 9.54 6.42
N LEU A 196 -5.37 10.36 6.63
CA LEU A 196 -4.88 10.73 7.97
C LEU A 196 -5.83 11.65 8.71
N ASP A 197 -6.56 12.50 8.00
CA ASP A 197 -7.53 13.43 8.60
C ASP A 197 -8.68 12.69 9.27
N SER A 198 -9.11 11.58 8.66
CA SER A 198 -10.17 10.71 9.18
C SER A 198 -9.64 9.48 9.93
N GLN A 199 -8.32 9.23 9.88
CA GLN A 199 -7.66 8.02 10.39
C GLN A 199 -8.25 6.71 9.87
N ARG A 200 -8.68 6.70 8.60
CA ARG A 200 -9.44 5.60 7.99
C ARG A 200 -8.81 5.13 6.68
N ALA A 201 -8.89 3.83 6.44
CA ALA A 201 -8.51 3.26 5.16
C ALA A 201 -9.54 3.62 4.08
N VAL A 202 -9.04 4.13 2.95
CA VAL A 202 -9.83 4.43 1.75
C VAL A 202 -9.44 3.42 0.67
N ILE A 203 -10.43 2.66 0.21
CA ILE A 203 -10.32 1.73 -0.91
C ILE A 203 -10.73 2.48 -2.17
N TRP A 204 -9.88 2.49 -3.18
CA TRP A 204 -10.09 3.12 -4.47
C TRP A 204 -10.35 2.04 -5.54
N ASP A 205 -11.45 2.17 -6.29
CA ASP A 205 -11.70 1.33 -7.47
C ASP A 205 -10.98 1.95 -8.68
N MET A 206 -9.76 1.47 -8.90
CA MET A 206 -8.87 1.97 -9.94
C MET A 206 -9.42 1.71 -11.35
N GLY A 207 -10.20 0.63 -11.51
CA GLY A 207 -10.88 0.34 -12.76
C GLY A 207 -12.02 1.32 -13.03
N ALA A 208 -12.77 1.72 -12.01
CA ALA A 208 -13.79 2.75 -12.13
C ALA A 208 -13.18 4.13 -12.44
N ILE A 209 -12.05 4.48 -11.82
CA ILE A 209 -11.29 5.70 -12.17
C ILE A 209 -10.86 5.66 -13.63
N ALA A 210 -10.24 4.56 -14.08
CA ALA A 210 -9.77 4.41 -15.45
C ALA A 210 -10.92 4.44 -16.48
N ALA A 211 -12.08 3.87 -16.13
CA ALA A 211 -13.26 3.83 -17.00
C ALA A 211 -14.14 5.09 -16.93
N SER A 212 -13.81 6.07 -16.07
CA SER A 212 -14.68 7.23 -15.79
C SER A 212 -14.87 8.19 -16.97
N GLY A 213 -13.92 8.23 -17.91
CA GLY A 213 -13.88 9.21 -19.01
C GLY A 213 -13.59 10.65 -18.55
N GLN A 214 -13.25 10.86 -17.27
CA GLN A 214 -13.00 12.19 -16.73
C GLN A 214 -11.59 12.70 -17.08
N PRO A 215 -11.42 14.00 -17.35
CA PRO A 215 -10.11 14.58 -17.67
C PRO A 215 -9.05 14.36 -16.58
N ASN A 216 -9.46 14.26 -15.31
CA ASN A 216 -8.56 14.05 -14.18
C ASN A 216 -8.26 12.57 -13.89
N ALA A 217 -8.79 11.62 -14.66
CA ALA A 217 -8.66 10.19 -14.36
C ALA A 217 -7.20 9.72 -14.26
N VAL A 218 -6.34 10.12 -15.21
CA VAL A 218 -4.92 9.75 -15.22
C VAL A 218 -4.19 10.35 -14.01
N ALA A 219 -4.43 11.62 -13.72
CA ALA A 219 -3.82 12.31 -12.59
C ALA A 219 -4.23 11.65 -11.27
N LEU A 220 -5.53 11.44 -11.07
CA LEU A 220 -6.06 10.79 -9.87
C LEU A 220 -5.54 9.35 -9.71
N PHE A 221 -5.47 8.58 -10.79
CA PHE A 221 -4.95 7.21 -10.75
C PHE A 221 -3.50 7.20 -10.25
N ARG A 222 -2.66 8.09 -10.77
CA ARG A 222 -1.27 8.25 -10.34
C ARG A 222 -1.19 8.71 -8.88
N ASP A 223 -2.02 9.68 -8.50
CA ASP A 223 -2.02 10.24 -7.15
C ASP A 223 -2.41 9.21 -6.09
N VAL A 224 -3.41 8.37 -6.39
CA VAL A 224 -3.81 7.26 -5.52
C VAL A 224 -2.70 6.22 -5.37
N LEU A 225 -2.02 5.85 -6.47
CA LEU A 225 -0.89 4.92 -6.40
C LEU A 225 0.30 5.49 -5.61
N THR A 226 0.65 6.74 -5.87
CA THR A 226 1.70 7.45 -5.14
C THR A 226 1.34 7.54 -3.66
N ALA A 227 0.13 7.97 -3.33
CA ALA A 227 -0.36 8.07 -1.96
C ALA A 227 -0.31 6.72 -1.25
N SER A 228 -0.75 5.66 -1.93
CA SER A 228 -0.73 4.31 -1.37
C SER A 228 0.68 3.84 -1.04
N ALA A 229 1.71 4.30 -1.75
CA ALA A 229 3.12 3.94 -1.57
C ALA A 229 3.94 4.99 -0.78
N SER A 230 3.31 6.06 -0.31
CA SER A 230 3.94 7.11 0.49
C SER A 230 4.13 6.70 1.95
N VAL A 231 5.13 5.85 2.21
CA VAL A 231 5.48 5.37 3.56
C VAL A 231 5.94 6.57 4.42
N PRO A 232 5.30 6.84 5.58
CA PRO A 232 5.74 7.90 6.48
C PRO A 232 7.23 7.78 6.83
N ALA A 233 7.92 8.93 6.91
CA ALA A 233 9.37 9.07 7.11
C ALA A 233 10.28 8.66 5.95
N VAL A 234 9.75 8.06 4.87
CA VAL A 234 10.50 7.77 3.63
C VAL A 234 10.04 8.68 2.50
N PHE A 235 8.73 8.76 2.32
CA PHE A 235 8.10 9.58 1.28
C PHE A 235 7.08 10.53 1.91
N PRO A 236 6.92 11.73 1.34
CA PRO A 236 5.93 12.70 1.79
C PRO A 236 4.50 12.21 1.53
N ALA A 237 3.56 12.72 2.33
CA ALA A 237 2.14 12.46 2.17
C ALA A 237 1.60 13.11 0.89
N MET A 238 0.55 12.54 0.31
CA MET A 238 -0.11 13.06 -0.87
C MET A 238 -1.40 13.80 -0.50
N LEU A 239 -1.59 14.97 -1.09
CA LEU A 239 -2.86 15.70 -1.03
C LEU A 239 -3.75 15.26 -2.19
N ILE A 240 -4.95 14.77 -1.87
CA ILE A 240 -5.95 14.39 -2.87
C ILE A 240 -7.12 15.38 -2.79
N ASP A 241 -7.47 15.97 -3.93
CA ASP A 241 -8.56 16.93 -4.03
C ASP A 241 -9.91 16.27 -3.71
N ALA A 242 -10.69 16.94 -2.86
CA ALA A 242 -12.00 16.51 -2.41
C ALA A 242 -12.98 17.70 -2.39
N GLN A 243 -14.27 17.38 -2.49
CA GLN A 243 -15.34 18.37 -2.39
C GLN A 243 -16.54 17.84 -1.61
N ALA A 244 -17.16 18.73 -0.84
CA ALA A 244 -18.46 18.52 -0.20
C ALA A 244 -19.41 19.64 -0.66
N GLY A 245 -20.32 19.31 -1.57
CA GLY A 245 -21.12 20.33 -2.26
C GLY A 245 -20.22 21.30 -3.04
N ASN A 246 -20.32 22.59 -2.72
CA ASN A 246 -19.51 23.65 -3.35
C ASN A 246 -18.19 23.94 -2.63
N ARG A 247 -17.86 23.21 -1.55
CA ARG A 247 -16.63 23.43 -0.78
C ARG A 247 -15.56 22.46 -1.23
N ALA A 248 -14.51 22.99 -1.84
CA ALA A 248 -13.32 22.25 -2.23
C ALA A 248 -12.26 22.30 -1.10
N PHE A 249 -11.60 21.19 -0.87
CA PHE A 249 -10.51 21.03 0.08
C PHE A 249 -9.59 19.87 -0.36
N GLN A 250 -8.57 19.58 0.44
CA GLN A 250 -7.65 18.48 0.16
C GLN A 250 -7.57 17.56 1.36
N GLU A 251 -7.70 16.27 1.12
CA GLU A 251 -7.52 15.20 2.10
C GLU A 251 -6.04 14.78 2.13
N LEU A 252 -5.49 14.51 3.32
CA LEU A 252 -4.10 14.05 3.49
C LEU A 252 -4.06 12.53 3.45
N HIS A 253 -3.41 11.97 2.43
CA HIS A 253 -3.28 10.54 2.25
C HIS A 253 -1.82 10.08 2.40
N VAL A 254 -1.64 8.96 3.09
CA VAL A 254 -0.37 8.24 3.18
C VAL A 254 -0.56 6.77 2.85
N ASP A 255 0.52 6.01 2.96
CA ASP A 255 0.53 4.58 2.73
C ASP A 255 -0.65 3.86 3.39
N GLY A 256 -1.34 3.01 2.61
CA GLY A 256 -2.47 2.22 3.09
C GLY A 256 -2.10 1.26 4.22
N ALA A 257 -0.84 0.84 4.32
CA ALA A 257 -0.34 -0.08 5.33
C ALA A 257 -0.38 0.51 6.75
N VAL A 258 -0.46 1.84 6.89
CA VAL A 258 -0.69 2.51 8.18
C VAL A 258 -2.03 2.06 8.79
N ALA A 259 -3.08 1.96 7.98
CA ALA A 259 -4.37 1.44 8.41
C ALA A 259 -4.48 -0.08 8.22
N THR A 260 -4.22 -0.58 7.01
CA THR A 260 -4.40 -1.99 6.62
C THR A 260 -3.20 -2.51 5.79
N PRO A 261 -2.25 -3.24 6.39
CA PRO A 261 -1.04 -3.74 5.71
C PRO A 261 -1.30 -4.65 4.51
N VAL A 262 -2.45 -5.33 4.50
CA VAL A 262 -2.93 -6.16 3.41
C VAL A 262 -4.44 -6.11 3.40
N PHE A 263 -5.03 -5.73 2.26
CA PHE A 263 -6.47 -5.72 2.09
C PHE A 263 -6.91 -7.05 1.49
N THR A 264 -7.57 -7.89 2.27
CA THR A 264 -8.21 -9.12 1.79
C THR A 264 -9.71 -8.87 1.63
N LEU A 265 -10.46 -8.83 2.71
CA LEU A 265 -11.91 -8.64 2.67
C LEU A 265 -12.27 -7.35 3.41
N PRO A 266 -13.34 -6.64 3.00
CA PRO A 266 -13.89 -5.56 3.82
C PRO A 266 -14.24 -6.05 5.22
N GLU A 267 -14.10 -5.19 6.22
CA GLU A 267 -14.28 -5.55 7.63
C GLU A 267 -15.66 -6.15 7.91
N ALA A 268 -16.69 -5.62 7.25
CA ALA A 268 -18.05 -6.13 7.35
C ALA A 268 -18.17 -7.62 6.98
N TYR A 269 -17.41 -8.12 6.00
CA TYR A 269 -17.42 -9.54 5.62
C TYR A 269 -16.65 -10.42 6.61
N LEU A 270 -15.61 -9.87 7.25
CA LEU A 270 -14.84 -10.59 8.26
C LEU A 270 -15.61 -10.69 9.59
N ALA A 271 -16.38 -9.65 9.92
CA ALA A 271 -17.14 -9.55 11.17
C ALA A 271 -18.50 -10.24 11.12
N GLN A 272 -19.15 -10.31 9.96
CA GLN A 272 -20.45 -10.96 9.80
C GLN A 272 -20.29 -12.42 9.40
N ASP A 273 -21.19 -13.31 9.86
CA ASP A 273 -21.29 -14.72 9.45
C ASP A 273 -21.90 -14.85 8.04
N SER A 274 -21.39 -14.03 7.12
CA SER A 274 -21.83 -13.94 5.74
C SER A 274 -21.46 -15.22 4.99
N ARG A 275 -22.48 -15.92 4.48
CA ARG A 275 -22.30 -17.04 3.57
C ARG A 275 -22.10 -16.53 2.15
N VAL A 276 -20.93 -16.78 1.58
CA VAL A 276 -20.67 -16.54 0.15
C VAL A 276 -20.96 -17.84 -0.60
N VAL A 277 -22.07 -17.86 -1.34
CA VAL A 277 -22.40 -18.99 -2.22
C VAL A 277 -21.74 -18.73 -3.57
N SER A 278 -20.73 -19.52 -3.90
CA SER A 278 -20.21 -19.59 -5.28
C SER A 278 -20.98 -20.65 -6.04
N HIS A 279 -21.62 -20.25 -7.14
CA HIS A 279 -22.29 -21.19 -8.05
C HIS A 279 -21.36 -21.74 -9.15
N ARG A 280 -20.10 -21.28 -9.23
CA ARG A 280 -19.19 -21.54 -10.36
C ARG A 280 -17.80 -21.98 -9.89
N GLY A 281 -17.72 -23.18 -9.32
CA GLY A 281 -16.48 -23.75 -8.81
C GLY A 281 -16.01 -23.14 -7.48
N ARG A 282 -14.91 -23.67 -6.96
CA ARG A 282 -14.35 -23.25 -5.66
C ARG A 282 -13.65 -21.89 -5.81
N PRO A 283 -14.09 -20.83 -5.12
CA PRO A 283 -13.41 -19.54 -5.15
C PRO A 283 -12.05 -19.63 -4.44
N ASN A 284 -11.08 -18.81 -4.87
CA ASN A 284 -9.73 -18.79 -4.29
C ASN A 284 -9.30 -17.37 -3.90
N ILE A 285 -8.68 -17.25 -2.73
CA ILE A 285 -7.98 -16.06 -2.26
C ILE A 285 -6.49 -16.41 -2.21
N TYR A 286 -5.71 -15.67 -2.97
CA TYR A 286 -4.26 -15.68 -2.98
C TYR A 286 -3.76 -14.42 -2.27
N VAL A 287 -2.86 -14.59 -1.31
CA VAL A 287 -2.27 -13.49 -0.57
C VAL A 287 -0.76 -13.56 -0.69
N ILE A 288 -0.17 -12.50 -1.25
CA ILE A 288 1.27 -12.32 -1.29
C ILE A 288 1.61 -11.24 -0.27
N ILE A 289 2.30 -11.65 0.80
CA ILE A 289 2.87 -10.71 1.75
C ILE A 289 4.29 -10.35 1.28
N ASN A 290 4.49 -9.12 0.86
CA ASN A 290 5.77 -8.52 0.48
C ASN A 290 6.61 -8.20 1.72
N GLY A 291 6.85 -9.19 2.55
CA GLY A 291 7.49 -9.02 3.83
C GLY A 291 7.42 -10.30 4.66
N ARG A 292 7.89 -10.20 5.90
CA ARG A 292 7.76 -11.27 6.90
C ARG A 292 6.52 -11.08 7.75
N ILE A 293 5.92 -12.20 8.11
CA ILE A 293 4.83 -12.23 9.09
C ILE A 293 5.31 -12.62 10.48
N GLU A 294 6.50 -13.22 10.60
CA GLU A 294 7.09 -13.54 11.90
C GLU A 294 7.77 -12.32 12.55
N PRO A 295 7.80 -12.27 13.90
CA PRO A 295 8.64 -11.32 14.62
C PRO A 295 10.13 -11.55 14.30
N SER A 296 10.87 -10.47 14.13
CA SER A 296 12.34 -10.47 14.06
C SER A 296 12.90 -9.75 15.27
N PHE A 297 14.01 -10.25 15.83
CA PHE A 297 14.74 -9.54 16.87
C PHE A 297 15.68 -8.52 16.23
N ASP A 298 15.68 -7.30 16.76
CA ASP A 298 16.60 -6.23 16.35
C ASP A 298 16.78 -5.25 17.53
N VAL A 299 18.00 -4.75 17.71
CA VAL A 299 18.30 -3.75 18.75
C VAL A 299 18.15 -2.37 18.13
N VAL A 300 17.00 -1.75 18.37
CA VAL A 300 16.62 -0.49 17.74
C VAL A 300 17.40 0.68 18.35
N GLU A 301 17.96 1.54 17.51
CA GLU A 301 18.59 2.78 17.95
C GLU A 301 17.60 3.66 18.72
N ASN A 302 18.04 4.26 19.82
CA ASN A 302 17.23 5.18 20.62
C ASN A 302 17.12 6.56 19.94
N ARG A 303 16.49 6.61 18.77
CA ARG A 303 16.24 7.81 17.95
C ARG A 303 14.79 7.82 17.47
N THR A 304 14.17 8.99 17.45
CA THR A 304 12.74 9.15 17.14
C THR A 304 12.31 8.45 15.85
N LEU A 305 13.06 8.62 14.76
CA LEU A 305 12.74 8.00 13.47
C LEU A 305 12.91 6.48 13.48
N ALA A 306 13.95 5.97 14.14
CA ALA A 306 14.19 4.52 14.26
C ALA A 306 13.08 3.85 15.08
N ILE A 307 12.68 4.48 16.19
CA ILE A 307 11.57 4.03 17.04
C ILE A 307 10.25 4.06 16.27
N ALA A 308 9.95 5.14 15.55
CA ALA A 308 8.73 5.27 14.75
C ALA A 308 8.66 4.18 13.65
N SER A 309 9.75 3.97 12.91
CA SER A 309 9.84 2.94 11.87
C SER A 309 9.65 1.53 12.45
N ARG A 310 10.33 1.20 13.57
CA ARG A 310 10.13 -0.07 14.25
C ARG A 310 8.68 -0.24 14.71
N THR A 311 8.09 0.81 15.30
CA THR A 311 6.72 0.78 15.79
C THR A 311 5.72 0.49 14.67
N LEU A 312 5.85 1.17 13.53
CA LEU A 312 5.02 0.92 12.34
C LEU A 312 5.18 -0.52 11.84
N SER A 313 6.42 -1.03 11.76
CA SER A 313 6.68 -2.43 11.38
C SER A 313 6.06 -3.43 12.35
N THR A 314 6.22 -3.22 13.67
CA THR A 314 5.66 -4.08 14.72
C THR A 314 4.13 -4.13 14.66
N VAL A 315 3.47 -2.96 14.60
CA VAL A 315 2.01 -2.88 14.49
C VAL A 315 1.52 -3.47 13.16
N GLY A 316 2.23 -3.16 12.07
CA GLY A 316 1.93 -3.68 10.73
C GLY A 316 1.94 -5.20 10.68
N ARG A 317 2.98 -5.87 11.21
CA ARG A 317 3.03 -7.34 11.26
C ARG A 317 1.92 -7.93 12.12
N ALA A 318 1.64 -7.34 13.28
CA ALA A 318 0.55 -7.80 14.15
C ALA A 318 -0.80 -7.71 13.43
N ARG A 319 -1.09 -6.58 12.76
CA ARG A 319 -2.32 -6.40 11.97
C ARG A 319 -2.40 -7.33 10.77
N ALA A 320 -1.30 -7.51 10.03
CA ALA A 320 -1.25 -8.45 8.91
C ALA A 320 -1.60 -9.87 9.36
N ARG A 321 -0.99 -10.36 10.45
CA ARG A 321 -1.32 -11.68 11.04
C ARG A 321 -2.79 -11.79 11.44
N ALA A 322 -3.35 -10.77 12.09
CA ALA A 322 -4.76 -10.77 12.49
C ALA A 322 -5.71 -10.80 11.26
N SER A 323 -5.41 -10.02 10.22
CA SER A 323 -6.18 -10.00 8.97
C SER A 323 -6.09 -11.34 8.23
N LEU A 324 -4.90 -11.94 8.14
CA LEU A 324 -4.70 -13.27 7.56
C LEU A 324 -5.46 -14.35 8.34
N ALA A 325 -5.45 -14.30 9.67
CA ALA A 325 -6.17 -15.26 10.51
C ALA A 325 -7.68 -15.18 10.28
N SER A 326 -8.21 -13.96 10.23
CA SER A 326 -9.62 -13.68 9.94
C SER A 326 -9.99 -14.15 8.52
N THR A 327 -9.12 -13.90 7.54
CA THR A 327 -9.30 -14.32 6.14
C THR A 327 -9.30 -15.84 6.02
N ALA A 328 -8.34 -16.53 6.64
CA ALA A 328 -8.26 -17.99 6.63
C ALA A 328 -9.47 -18.64 7.34
N ALA A 329 -9.94 -18.05 8.44
CA ALA A 329 -11.15 -18.49 9.11
C ALA A 329 -12.39 -18.31 8.24
N PHE A 330 -12.55 -17.13 7.63
CA PHE A 330 -13.64 -16.85 6.69
C PHE A 330 -13.62 -17.80 5.49
N ALA A 331 -12.45 -18.02 4.89
CA ALA A 331 -12.29 -18.89 3.74
C ALA A 331 -12.71 -20.33 4.07
N ARG A 332 -12.25 -20.86 5.21
CA ARG A 332 -12.63 -22.19 5.70
C ARG A 332 -14.13 -22.32 5.96
N ARG A 333 -14.78 -21.32 6.58
CA ARG A 333 -16.24 -21.32 6.82
C ARG A 333 -17.05 -21.32 5.52
N ASN A 334 -16.52 -20.70 4.46
CA ASN A 334 -17.19 -20.53 3.18
C ASN A 334 -16.70 -21.48 2.07
N GLY A 335 -15.87 -22.47 2.40
CA GLY A 335 -15.32 -23.40 1.39
C GLY A 335 -14.38 -22.76 0.36
N ILE A 336 -13.87 -21.56 0.62
CA ILE A 336 -12.96 -20.82 -0.25
C ILE A 336 -11.53 -21.38 -0.09
N GLY A 337 -10.75 -21.44 -1.17
CA GLY A 337 -9.32 -21.74 -1.11
C GLY A 337 -8.56 -20.56 -0.52
N PHE A 338 -7.72 -20.79 0.48
CA PHE A 338 -6.80 -19.80 1.04
C PHE A 338 -5.38 -20.21 0.70
N ASN A 339 -4.64 -19.30 0.06
CA ASN A 339 -3.29 -19.54 -0.44
C ASN A 339 -2.41 -18.35 -0.03
N LEU A 340 -1.44 -18.58 0.84
CA LEU A 340 -0.57 -17.56 1.40
C LEU A 340 0.86 -17.80 0.92
N THR A 341 1.58 -16.72 0.60
CA THR A 341 3.02 -16.77 0.44
C THR A 341 3.65 -15.48 0.96
N TYR A 342 4.85 -15.58 1.51
CA TYR A 342 5.56 -14.48 2.16
C TYR A 342 7.07 -14.75 2.17
N ILE A 343 7.86 -13.73 2.50
CA ILE A 343 9.32 -13.82 2.54
C ILE A 343 9.76 -14.75 3.68
N ASP A 344 10.53 -15.78 3.35
CA ASP A 344 11.04 -16.75 4.32
C ASP A 344 11.99 -16.09 5.33
N ARG A 345 11.95 -16.54 6.59
CA ARG A 345 12.88 -16.12 7.65
C ARG A 345 14.35 -16.32 7.30
N ARG A 346 14.68 -17.25 6.39
CA ARG A 346 16.04 -17.53 5.90
C ARG A 346 16.63 -16.42 5.04
N GLN A 347 15.79 -15.57 4.44
CA GLN A 347 16.30 -14.41 3.72
C GLN A 347 16.97 -13.43 4.70
N PRO A 348 17.79 -12.46 4.27
CA PRO A 348 18.21 -11.37 5.14
C PRO A 348 17.09 -10.34 5.30
N GLU A 349 16.97 -9.77 6.50
CA GLU A 349 16.13 -8.60 6.76
C GLU A 349 17.04 -7.39 6.85
N VAL A 350 16.73 -6.34 6.10
CA VAL A 350 17.53 -5.12 6.05
C VAL A 350 16.73 -3.96 6.61
N ALA A 351 17.41 -2.92 7.07
CA ALA A 351 16.76 -1.68 7.48
C ALA A 351 16.00 -1.07 6.29
N ALA A 352 14.90 -0.35 6.54
CA ALA A 352 14.04 0.21 5.49
C ALA A 352 14.80 1.05 4.44
N GLN A 353 15.83 1.80 4.86
CA GLN A 353 16.68 2.59 3.96
C GLN A 353 17.53 1.73 3.00
N GLN A 354 17.93 0.54 3.45
CA GLN A 354 18.68 -0.43 2.66
C GLN A 354 17.75 -1.34 1.84
N GLY A 355 16.45 -1.36 2.14
CA GLY A 355 15.45 -2.15 1.42
C GLY A 355 15.30 -1.80 -0.05
N PHE A 356 15.75 -0.61 -0.47
CA PHE A 356 15.76 -0.15 -1.86
C PHE A 356 17.10 -0.41 -2.58
N ASP A 357 18.04 -1.12 -1.94
CA ASP A 357 19.27 -1.55 -2.60
C ASP A 357 18.99 -2.52 -3.75
N THR A 358 19.69 -2.33 -4.88
CA THR A 358 19.41 -3.08 -6.10
C THR A 358 19.80 -4.56 -5.97
N ALA A 359 20.90 -4.86 -5.28
CA ALA A 359 21.34 -6.23 -5.09
C ALA A 359 20.38 -6.98 -4.15
N TYR A 360 19.94 -6.33 -3.08
CA TYR A 360 18.93 -6.86 -2.17
C TYR A 360 17.61 -7.17 -2.89
N MET A 361 17.06 -6.21 -3.64
CA MET A 361 15.81 -6.40 -4.36
C MET A 361 15.92 -7.50 -5.42
N ARG A 362 17.06 -7.62 -6.13
CA ARG A 362 17.31 -8.72 -7.07
C ARG A 362 17.32 -10.08 -6.37
N ALA A 363 17.93 -10.18 -5.18
CA ALA A 363 17.93 -11.41 -4.41
C ALA A 363 16.51 -11.84 -4.01
N LEU A 364 15.70 -10.89 -3.50
CA LEU A 364 14.31 -11.16 -3.15
C LEU A 364 13.45 -11.53 -4.37
N PHE A 365 13.66 -10.84 -5.50
CA PHE A 365 12.98 -11.18 -6.75
C PHE A 365 13.28 -12.63 -7.16
N ASN A 366 14.56 -13.02 -7.15
CA ASN A 366 14.97 -14.37 -7.54
C ASN A 366 14.41 -15.43 -6.58
N ASP A 367 14.38 -15.16 -5.27
CA ASP A 367 13.75 -16.05 -4.28
C ASP A 367 12.27 -16.27 -4.59
N GLY A 368 11.50 -15.19 -4.77
CA GLY A 368 10.08 -15.27 -5.12
C GLY A 368 9.84 -16.00 -6.45
N TYR A 369 10.68 -15.71 -7.45
CA TYR A 369 10.63 -16.34 -8.78
C TYR A 369 10.83 -17.86 -8.69
N GLU A 370 11.91 -18.32 -8.05
CA GLU A 370 12.20 -19.75 -7.93
C GLU A 370 11.18 -20.48 -7.06
N LYS A 371 10.73 -19.85 -5.97
CA LYS A 371 9.67 -20.39 -5.11
C LYS A 371 8.36 -20.61 -5.88
N ALA A 372 7.98 -19.67 -6.74
CA ALA A 372 6.78 -19.77 -7.56
C ALA A 372 6.93 -20.79 -8.71
N ARG A 373 8.08 -20.77 -9.39
CA ARG A 373 8.40 -21.65 -10.52
C ARG A 373 8.45 -23.12 -10.12
N SER A 374 9.00 -23.43 -8.94
CA SER A 374 9.20 -24.80 -8.45
C SER A 374 7.94 -25.53 -7.99
N GLY A 375 6.81 -24.84 -7.82
CA GLY A 375 5.54 -25.48 -7.46
C GLY A 375 5.14 -25.39 -5.99
N ALA A 376 6.07 -25.08 -5.08
CA ALA A 376 5.88 -25.07 -3.62
C ALA A 376 5.59 -23.67 -3.05
N LEU A 377 4.75 -22.89 -3.75
CA LEU A 377 4.55 -21.48 -3.44
C LEU A 377 3.60 -21.23 -2.25
N TRP A 378 2.54 -22.04 -2.14
CA TRP A 378 1.35 -21.72 -1.36
C TRP A 378 1.26 -22.47 -0.05
N GLU A 379 1.15 -21.72 1.04
CA GLU A 379 0.72 -22.21 2.34
C GLU A 379 -0.79 -22.08 2.47
N THR A 380 -1.46 -23.11 2.99
CA THR A 380 -2.93 -23.13 3.16
C THR A 380 -3.37 -22.80 4.58
N THR A 381 -2.41 -22.61 5.49
CA THR A 381 -2.61 -22.24 6.88
C THR A 381 -1.58 -21.20 7.28
N LEU A 382 -1.89 -20.39 8.30
CA LEU A 382 -0.87 -19.54 8.91
C LEU A 382 0.21 -20.38 9.60
N PRO A 383 1.48 -19.91 9.62
CA PRO A 383 2.51 -20.52 10.44
C PRO A 383 2.07 -20.53 11.89
N ARG A 384 2.17 -21.68 12.55
CA ARG A 384 2.07 -21.74 14.01
C ARG A 384 3.35 -21.11 14.56
N ASP A 385 3.25 -20.18 15.52
CA ASP A 385 4.43 -19.63 16.16
C ASP A 385 5.28 -20.77 16.71
N SER A 386 6.41 -21.05 16.06
CA SER A 386 7.32 -22.15 16.42
C SER A 386 8.12 -21.85 17.68
N VAL A 387 7.78 -20.80 18.43
CA VAL A 387 8.44 -20.42 19.69
C VAL A 387 8.23 -21.48 20.78
N LEU A 388 7.19 -22.31 20.67
CA LEU A 388 6.95 -23.42 21.61
C LEU A 388 7.71 -24.71 21.26
N ALA A 389 8.23 -24.87 20.03
CA ALA A 389 8.95 -26.09 19.65
C ALA A 389 10.41 -26.08 20.09
N THR A 390 11.05 -24.90 20.14
CA THR A 390 12.49 -24.79 20.48
C THR A 390 12.75 -24.68 21.98
N GLN A 391 11.73 -24.35 22.80
CA GLN A 391 11.87 -24.39 24.26
C GLN A 391 11.78 -25.82 24.84
N ALA A 392 11.13 -26.75 24.12
CA ALA A 392 11.09 -28.16 24.52
C ALA A 392 12.38 -28.94 24.20
N SER A 393 13.32 -28.34 23.44
CA SER A 393 14.65 -28.91 23.15
C SER A 393 15.78 -28.25 23.95
N LEU A 394 15.45 -27.33 24.86
CA LEU A 394 16.40 -26.61 25.73
C LEU A 394 16.07 -26.78 27.23
N GLN A 395 15.25 -27.78 27.57
CA GLN A 395 15.15 -28.36 28.91
C GLN A 395 15.60 -29.82 28.82
#